data_AF-A0A8B6EBY8-F1
#
_entry.id   AF-A0A8B6EBY8-F1
#
_cell.length_a   1.000
_cell.length_b   1.000
_cell.length_c   1.000
_cell.angle_alpha   90.00
_cell.angle_beta   90.00
_cell.angle_gamma   90.00
#
_symmetry.space_group_name_H-M   'P 1'
#
loop_
_entity.id
_entity.type
_entity.pdbx_description
1 polymer ?
#
loop_
_entity_poly.entity_id
_entity_poly.type
_entity_poly.pdbx_seq_one_letter_code
_entity_poly.pdbx_strand_id
1 'polypeptide(L)'
;MADSDRKTLATVWGEFSQSTGFHGVNKLANGNKLRSLFWLCSFLACAVYLTYVMIQELGNYYNYPTYTTLEVERHSEIEFPAVTICNLNSLSKSLVLNDSRVDNYYLSIGPREIFDMHNRFNWSDPFYEQNGFSETEL
;
A
#
# COMPACT_ATOMS: atom_id res chain seq x y z
N MET A 1 17.58 -52.90 -38.00
CA MET A 1 16.17 -52.82 -38.45
C MET A 1 15.39 -52.14 -37.34
N ALA A 2 15.18 -50.82 -37.44
CA ALA A 2 14.40 -50.07 -36.48
C ALA A 2 12.96 -50.05 -36.97
N ASP A 3 12.12 -50.88 -36.36
CA ASP A 3 10.67 -50.79 -36.55
C ASP A 3 10.18 -49.58 -35.75
N SER A 4 9.81 -48.53 -36.48
CA SER A 4 9.24 -47.30 -35.93
C SER A 4 7.83 -47.62 -35.43
N ASP A 5 7.72 -47.98 -34.15
CA ASP A 5 6.46 -48.24 -33.46
C ASP A 5 5.59 -46.97 -33.43
N ARG A 6 4.82 -46.77 -34.50
CA ARG A 6 4.01 -45.58 -34.72
C ARG A 6 2.75 -45.72 -33.87
N LYS A 7 2.87 -45.44 -32.58
CA LYS A 7 1.72 -45.41 -31.68
C LYS A 7 0.69 -44.42 -32.18
N THR A 8 -0.52 -44.90 -32.42
CA THR A 8 -1.66 -44.07 -32.82
C THR A 8 -2.00 -43.09 -31.70
N LEU A 9 -2.43 -41.87 -32.04
CA LEU A 9 -2.82 -40.83 -31.06
C LEU A 9 -3.84 -41.34 -30.02
N ALA A 10 -4.75 -42.23 -30.43
CA ALA A 10 -5.73 -42.84 -29.55
C ALA A 10 -5.08 -43.71 -28.45
N THR A 11 -4.02 -44.45 -28.80
CA THR A 11 -3.28 -45.30 -27.87
C THR A 11 -2.50 -44.45 -26.87
N VAL A 12 -1.83 -43.39 -27.35
CA VAL A 12 -1.11 -42.42 -26.51
C VAL A 12 -2.05 -41.70 -25.55
N TRP A 13 -3.23 -41.28 -26.04
CA TRP A 13 -4.24 -40.63 -25.21
C TRP A 13 -4.82 -41.56 -24.14
N GLY A 14 -5.07 -42.83 -24.50
CA GLY A 14 -5.54 -43.84 -23.56
C GLY A 14 -4.54 -44.11 -22.44
N GLU A 15 -3.25 -44.27 -22.78
CA GLU A 15 -2.16 -44.45 -21.80
C GLU A 15 -2.03 -43.23 -20.88
N PHE A 16 -2.04 -42.02 -21.44
CA PHE A 16 -1.93 -40.76 -20.68
C PHE A 16 -3.10 -40.54 -19.71
N SER A 17 -4.33 -40.77 -20.17
CA SER A 17 -5.54 -40.58 -19.35
C SER A 17 -5.60 -41.52 -18.14
N GLN A 18 -4.96 -42.69 -18.24
CA GLN A 18 -4.88 -43.65 -17.14
C GLN A 18 -3.70 -43.38 -16.20
N SER A 19 -2.58 -42.84 -16.72
CA SER A 19 -1.37 -42.60 -15.95
C SER A 19 -1.31 -41.21 -15.27
N THR A 20 -2.23 -40.30 -15.60
CA THR A 20 -2.19 -38.93 -15.08
C THR A 20 -2.80 -38.81 -13.67
N GLY A 21 -2.18 -38.01 -12.81
CA GLY A 21 -2.71 -37.66 -11.48
C GLY A 21 -3.90 -36.67 -11.52
N PHE A 22 -4.25 -36.15 -12.70
CA PHE A 22 -5.41 -35.30 -12.87
C PHE A 22 -6.70 -36.11 -12.70
N HIS A 23 -7.36 -35.93 -11.55
CA HIS A 23 -8.53 -36.69 -11.12
C HIS A 23 -9.72 -36.68 -12.11
N GLY A 24 -9.81 -35.67 -12.99
CA GLY A 24 -10.88 -35.53 -13.99
C GLY A 24 -10.61 -36.21 -15.34
N VAL A 25 -9.34 -36.42 -15.72
CA VAL A 25 -8.97 -36.83 -17.09
C VAL A 25 -9.29 -38.30 -17.36
N ASN A 26 -9.18 -39.17 -16.35
CA ASN A 26 -9.57 -40.58 -16.45
C ASN A 26 -11.09 -40.74 -16.72
N LYS A 27 -11.92 -39.89 -16.09
CA LYS A 27 -13.38 -39.90 -16.27
C LYS A 27 -13.82 -39.41 -17.64
N LEU A 28 -12.97 -38.66 -18.33
CA LEU A 28 -13.17 -38.23 -19.71
C LEU A 28 -13.01 -39.38 -20.72
N ALA A 29 -11.99 -40.21 -20.53
CA ALA A 29 -11.63 -41.26 -21.49
C ALA A 29 -12.52 -42.51 -21.37
N ASN A 30 -13.01 -42.83 -20.18
CA ASN A 30 -13.73 -44.08 -19.92
C ASN A 30 -15.26 -43.93 -19.80
N GLY A 31 -15.83 -42.76 -20.10
CA GLY A 31 -17.25 -42.46 -19.90
C GLY A 31 -18.10 -42.41 -21.18
N ASN A 32 -19.41 -42.67 -21.06
CA ASN A 32 -20.38 -42.40 -22.13
C ASN A 32 -20.31 -40.94 -22.57
N LYS A 33 -20.61 -40.64 -23.85
CA LYS A 33 -20.46 -39.29 -24.45
C LYS A 33 -21.03 -38.15 -23.59
N LEU A 34 -22.21 -38.32 -23.01
CA LEU A 34 -22.85 -37.34 -22.13
C LEU A 34 -22.12 -37.15 -20.80
N ARG A 35 -21.67 -38.25 -20.19
CA ARG A 35 -20.93 -38.23 -18.92
C ARG A 35 -19.54 -37.60 -19.13
N SER A 36 -18.88 -37.94 -20.23
CA SER A 36 -17.60 -37.36 -20.63
C SER A 36 -17.71 -35.85 -20.86
N LEU A 37 -18.80 -35.39 -21.52
CA LEU A 37 -19.07 -33.96 -21.71
C LEU A 37 -19.27 -33.22 -20.38
N PHE A 38 -20.04 -33.79 -19.44
CA PHE A 38 -20.21 -33.21 -18.11
C PHE A 38 -18.86 -33.05 -17.39
N TRP A 39 -18.04 -34.10 -17.36
CA TRP A 39 -16.72 -34.05 -16.72
C TRP A 39 -15.77 -33.06 -17.42
N LEU A 40 -15.88 -32.90 -18.74
CA LEU A 40 -15.10 -31.93 -19.50
C LEU A 40 -15.49 -30.51 -19.12
N CYS A 41 -16.80 -30.21 -19.09
CA CYS A 41 -17.30 -28.90 -18.66
C CYS A 41 -16.86 -28.59 -17.23
N SER A 42 -16.98 -29.54 -16.29
CA SER A 42 -16.53 -29.35 -14.91
C SER A 42 -15.02 -29.11 -14.82
N PHE A 43 -14.21 -29.88 -15.56
CA PHE A 43 -12.76 -29.70 -15.58
C PHE A 43 -12.36 -28.32 -16.13
N LEU A 44 -12.97 -27.90 -17.23
CA LEU A 44 -12.73 -26.58 -17.82
C LEU A 44 -13.16 -25.45 -16.88
N ALA A 45 -14.33 -25.57 -16.23
CA ALA A 45 -14.78 -24.60 -15.25
C ALA A 45 -13.81 -24.46 -14.08
N CYS A 46 -13.31 -25.58 -13.55
CA CYS A 46 -12.31 -25.58 -12.49
C CYS A 46 -10.99 -24.96 -12.96
N ALA A 47 -10.53 -25.25 -14.18
CA ALA A 47 -9.30 -24.70 -14.73
C ALA A 47 -9.39 -23.17 -14.93
N VAL A 48 -10.51 -22.67 -15.45
CA VAL A 48 -10.77 -21.24 -15.59
C VAL A 48 -10.80 -20.56 -14.23
N TYR A 49 -11.54 -21.14 -13.26
CA TYR A 49 -11.63 -20.59 -11.92
C TYR A 49 -10.27 -20.55 -11.21
N LEU A 50 -9.51 -21.65 -11.28
CA LEU A 50 -8.15 -21.70 -10.73
C LEU A 50 -7.25 -20.63 -11.35
N THR A 51 -7.29 -20.47 -12.67
CA THR A 51 -6.51 -19.44 -13.38
C THR A 51 -6.89 -18.04 -12.91
N TYR A 52 -8.19 -17.77 -12.77
CA TYR A 52 -8.69 -16.49 -12.24
C TYR A 52 -8.16 -16.22 -10.83
N VAL A 53 -8.29 -17.18 -9.91
CA VAL A 53 -7.78 -17.04 -8.53
C VAL A 53 -6.28 -16.81 -8.53
N MET A 54 -5.50 -17.57 -9.31
CA MET A 54 -4.05 -17.42 -9.39
C MET A 54 -3.65 -16.00 -9.84
N ILE A 55 -4.34 -15.42 -10.85
CA ILE A 55 -4.07 -14.05 -11.30
C ILE A 55 -4.33 -13.03 -10.19
N GLN A 56 -5.45 -13.17 -9.47
CA GLN A 56 -5.80 -12.28 -8.35
C GLN A 56 -4.77 -12.35 -7.23
N GLU A 57 -4.41 -13.57 -6.81
CA GLU A 57 -3.42 -13.77 -5.75
C GLU A 57 -2.02 -13.30 -6.15
N LEU A 58 -1.61 -13.51 -7.40
CA LEU A 58 -0.35 -12.94 -7.91
C LEU A 58 -0.39 -11.40 -7.89
N GLY A 59 -1.52 -10.80 -8.27
CA GLY A 59 -1.71 -9.34 -8.16
C GLY A 59 -1.55 -8.87 -6.71
N ASN A 60 -2.22 -9.54 -5.77
CA ASN A 60 -2.09 -9.23 -4.34
C ASN A 60 -0.66 -9.41 -3.82
N TYR A 61 0.05 -10.44 -4.27
CA TYR A 61 1.44 -10.66 -3.91
C TYR A 61 2.35 -9.51 -4.38
N TYR A 62 2.23 -9.10 -5.64
CA TYR A 62 3.05 -8.01 -6.21
C TYR A 62 2.62 -6.61 -5.77
N ASN A 63 1.46 -6.46 -5.14
CA ASN A 63 1.07 -5.22 -4.47
C ASN A 63 1.82 -5.02 -3.13
N TYR A 64 2.59 -6.02 -2.67
CA TYR A 64 3.34 -6.01 -1.41
C TYR A 64 2.54 -5.45 -0.22
N PRO A 65 1.31 -5.94 0.04
CA PRO A 65 0.50 -5.44 1.14
C PRO A 65 1.19 -5.78 2.47
N THR A 66 1.24 -4.81 3.38
CA THR A 66 1.77 -5.00 4.73
C THR A 66 0.62 -5.07 5.73
N TYR A 67 0.67 -6.06 6.62
CA TYR A 67 -0.27 -6.20 7.72
C TYR A 67 0.46 -5.88 9.02
N THR A 68 0.03 -4.83 9.71
CA THR A 68 0.56 -4.47 11.03
C THR A 68 -0.38 -5.03 12.09
N THR A 69 0.13 -5.91 12.94
CA THR A 69 -0.58 -6.39 14.12
C THR A 69 -0.21 -5.49 15.30
N LEU A 70 -1.21 -4.96 16.01
CA LEU A 70 -1.02 -4.11 17.17
C LEU A 70 -1.31 -4.92 18.44
N GLU A 71 -0.30 -5.06 19.27
CA GLU A 71 -0.41 -5.68 20.58
C GLU A 71 0.01 -4.69 21.66
N VAL A 72 -0.72 -4.65 22.78
CA VAL A 72 -0.43 -3.75 23.90
C VAL A 72 0.23 -4.57 25.00
N GLU A 73 1.56 -4.49 25.06
CA GLU A 73 2.34 -5.07 26.14
C GLU A 73 2.43 -4.10 27.33
N ARG A 74 2.23 -4.61 28.56
CA ARG A 74 2.41 -3.81 29.78
C ARG A 74 3.79 -4.08 30.35
N HIS A 75 4.67 -3.10 30.28
CA HIS A 75 5.97 -3.13 30.93
C HIS A 75 5.89 -2.53 32.34
N SER A 76 6.63 -3.11 33.29
CA SER A 76 6.69 -2.63 34.68
C SER A 76 7.50 -1.33 34.83
N GLU A 77 8.39 -1.06 33.87
CA GLU A 77 9.23 0.12 33.78
C GLU A 77 9.42 0.48 32.30
N ILE A 78 9.40 1.78 31.97
CA ILE A 78 9.60 2.30 30.62
C ILE A 78 10.57 3.49 30.68
N GLU A 79 11.38 3.66 29.64
CA GLU A 79 12.29 4.82 29.54
C GLU A 79 11.47 6.10 29.38
N PHE A 80 11.75 7.09 30.23
CA PHE A 80 11.08 8.38 30.13
C PHE A 80 11.55 9.10 28.86
N PRO A 81 10.63 9.58 27.99
CA PRO A 81 11.01 10.18 26.71
C PRO A 81 11.73 11.51 26.92
N ALA A 82 12.55 11.91 25.94
CA ALA A 82 13.09 13.25 25.90
C ALA A 82 11.93 14.25 25.71
N VAL A 83 11.76 15.16 26.67
CA VAL A 83 10.79 16.25 26.60
C VAL A 83 11.52 17.52 26.19
N THR A 84 11.27 17.98 24.97
CA THR A 84 11.81 19.26 24.48
C THR A 84 10.80 20.37 24.72
N ILE A 85 11.18 21.34 25.56
CA ILE A 85 10.37 22.54 25.80
C ILE A 85 11.02 23.70 25.04
N CYS A 86 10.28 24.28 24.10
CA CYS A 86 10.71 25.47 23.36
C CYS A 86 9.95 26.70 23.85
N ASN A 87 10.66 27.82 23.98
CA ASN A 87 10.00 29.11 24.13
C ASN A 87 9.36 29.49 22.79
N LEU A 88 8.07 29.81 22.80
CA LEU A 88 7.35 30.25 21.59
C LEU A 88 7.85 31.60 21.07
N ASN A 89 8.60 32.34 21.90
CA ASN A 89 9.28 33.53 21.47
C ASN A 89 10.51 33.18 20.61
N SER A 90 10.41 33.43 19.31
CA SER A 90 11.45 33.22 18.31
C SER A 90 12.64 34.19 18.45
N LEU A 91 12.43 35.39 19.00
CA LEU A 91 13.43 36.45 19.09
C LEU A 91 13.55 36.98 20.51
N SER A 92 14.76 36.93 21.07
CA SER A 92 15.02 37.58 22.36
C SER A 92 15.27 39.08 22.16
N LYS A 93 14.36 39.92 22.67
CA LYS A 93 14.50 41.39 22.64
C LYS A 93 15.84 41.88 23.21
N SER A 94 16.42 41.15 24.17
CA SER A 94 17.70 41.52 24.78
C SER A 94 18.94 41.15 23.95
N LEU A 95 18.82 40.21 23.01
CA LEU A 95 19.93 39.73 22.18
C LEU A 95 19.93 40.32 20.77
N VAL A 96 18.81 40.93 20.39
CA VAL A 96 18.64 41.54 19.07
C VAL A 96 19.12 42.99 19.10
N LEU A 97 19.90 43.38 18.07
CA LEU A 97 20.36 44.77 17.90
C LEU A 97 19.17 45.70 17.62
N ASN A 98 19.26 46.95 18.08
CA ASN A 98 18.21 47.93 17.90
C ASN A 98 18.09 48.34 16.42
N ASP A 99 17.27 47.62 15.67
CA ASP A 99 17.02 47.76 14.24
C ASP A 99 15.51 47.95 14.01
N SER A 100 15.14 48.86 13.11
CA SER A 100 13.73 49.15 12.77
C SER A 100 12.98 47.93 12.22
N ARG A 101 13.70 46.93 11.68
CA ARG A 101 13.10 45.67 11.20
C ARG A 101 12.53 44.83 12.34
N VAL A 102 13.09 44.97 13.53
CA VAL A 102 12.71 44.23 14.74
C VAL A 102 11.42 44.80 15.30
N ASP A 103 11.25 46.12 15.24
CA ASP A 103 9.99 46.77 15.62
C ASP A 103 8.85 46.33 14.70
N ASN A 104 9.09 46.28 13.38
CA ASN A 104 8.11 45.75 12.43
C ASN A 104 7.75 44.28 12.71
N TYR A 105 8.74 43.46 13.07
CA TYR A 105 8.51 42.07 13.48
C TYR A 105 7.61 41.97 14.72
N TYR A 106 7.85 42.79 15.76
CA TYR A 106 7.00 42.80 16.96
C TYR A 106 5.59 43.33 16.68
N LEU A 107 5.42 44.23 15.72
CA LEU A 107 4.12 44.74 15.29
C LEU A 107 3.33 43.70 14.47
N SER A 108 4.03 42.83 13.75
CA SER A 108 3.40 41.83 12.89
C SER A 108 2.98 40.55 13.64
N ILE A 109 3.61 40.25 14.78
CA ILE A 109 3.17 39.23 15.75
C ILE A 109 2.06 39.80 16.65
N GLY A 110 0.85 39.94 16.10
CA GLY A 110 -0.29 40.52 16.81
C GLY A 110 -0.65 39.77 18.10
N PRO A 111 -1.31 40.43 19.07
CA PRO A 111 -1.79 39.75 20.27
C PRO A 111 -3.08 39.00 19.93
N ARG A 112 -3.03 37.71 19.62
CA ARG A 112 -4.24 36.87 19.65
C ARG A 112 -3.94 35.42 20.02
N GLU A 113 -4.76 34.96 20.97
CA GLU A 113 -5.07 33.60 21.43
C GLU A 113 -3.89 32.62 21.49
N ILE A 114 -3.48 32.26 22.71
CA ILE A 114 -2.41 31.28 23.03
C ILE A 114 -2.60 29.93 22.28
N PHE A 115 -3.82 29.61 21.88
CA PHE A 115 -4.20 28.33 21.25
C PHE A 115 -4.46 28.39 19.74
N ASP A 116 -4.38 29.56 19.11
CA ASP A 116 -4.54 29.68 17.65
C ASP A 116 -3.18 29.90 16.99
N MET A 117 -2.61 28.82 16.46
CA MET A 117 -1.31 28.85 15.78
C MET A 117 -1.39 29.44 14.36
N HIS A 118 -2.60 29.54 13.78
CA HIS A 118 -2.77 29.97 12.39
C HIS A 118 -2.85 31.50 12.27
N ASN A 119 -3.39 32.20 13.27
CA ASN A 119 -3.62 33.65 13.24
C ASN A 119 -2.57 34.49 14.00
N ARG A 120 -1.35 33.97 14.15
CA ARG A 120 -0.25 34.64 14.89
C ARG A 120 0.43 35.77 14.10
N PHE A 121 0.22 35.81 12.79
CA PHE A 121 0.81 36.79 11.88
C PHE A 121 -0.29 37.67 11.27
N ASN A 122 -0.11 38.99 11.33
CA ASN A 122 -0.98 39.92 10.63
C ASN A 122 -0.61 39.97 9.14
N TRP A 123 -1.11 39.03 8.35
CA TRP A 123 -0.87 38.98 6.90
C TRP A 123 -1.41 40.17 6.11
N SER A 124 -2.24 41.03 6.73
CA SER A 124 -2.68 42.29 6.14
C SER A 124 -1.66 43.43 6.27
N ASP A 125 -0.49 43.19 6.89
CA ASP A 125 0.58 44.18 7.00
C ASP A 125 1.31 44.37 5.64
N PRO A 126 1.42 45.61 5.10
CA PRO A 126 2.12 45.90 3.85
C PRO A 126 3.58 45.46 3.80
N PHE A 127 4.21 45.23 4.96
CA PHE A 127 5.57 44.70 5.06
C PHE A 127 5.73 43.35 4.35
N TYR A 128 4.76 42.44 4.47
CA TYR A 128 4.88 41.08 3.91
C TYR A 128 4.83 41.07 2.39
N GLU A 129 3.88 41.82 1.82
CA GLU A 129 3.74 41.98 0.36
C GLU A 129 4.98 42.63 -0.25
N GLN A 130 5.54 43.66 0.40
CA GLN A 130 6.74 44.35 -0.08
C GLN A 130 8.02 43.49 -0.05
N ASN A 131 8.05 42.46 0.80
CA ASN A 131 9.21 41.58 0.94
C ASN A 131 8.97 40.18 0.32
N GLY A 132 7.86 39.99 -0.38
CA GLY A 132 7.56 38.75 -1.12
C GLY A 132 7.25 37.54 -0.24
N PHE A 133 6.77 37.74 0.98
CA PHE A 133 6.34 36.64 1.87
C PHE A 133 4.83 36.42 1.70
N SER A 134 4.43 35.18 1.42
CA SER A 134 3.03 34.80 1.25
C SER A 134 2.58 33.73 2.25
N GLU A 135 1.30 33.75 2.63
CA GLU A 135 0.69 32.75 3.53
C GLU A 135 0.78 31.31 2.95
N THR A 136 0.89 31.18 1.63
CA THR A 136 0.87 29.91 0.90
C THR A 136 2.19 29.14 0.86
N GLU A 137 3.27 29.67 1.44
CA GLU A 137 4.61 29.06 1.43
C GLU A 137 4.99 28.34 2.74
N LEU A 138 4.06 28.24 3.69
CA LEU A 138 4.18 27.50 4.97
C LEU A 138 3.26 26.27 4.97
#